data_AF-A0AAW1JID3-F1
#
_entry.id   AF-A0AAW1JID3-F1
#
_cell.length_a   1.000
_cell.length_b   1.000
_cell.length_c   1.000
_cell.angle_alpha   90.00
_cell.angle_beta   90.00
_cell.angle_gamma   90.00
#
_symmetry.space_group_name_H-M   'P 1'
#
loop_
_entity.id
_entity.type
_entity.pdbx_description
1 polymer ?
#
loop_
_entity_poly.entity_id
_entity_poly.type
_entity_poly.pdbx_seq_one_letter_code
_entity_poly.pdbx_strand_id
1 'polypeptide(L)'
;MHEYESLGHMTEINGTLGHMTEINGTDDESISYYMPHHGVLKEQRVTTKLRVVFDASTPTSTGFSLNNIQCVGPIVQDDLMSIILRFRIHRFVISADVTKMYRQILVAEEQRRLQRILWRDEPTQKVKTYELNTVTYGTASASYLATRCIRQLALDCKEQLPMVSKVIEQDFYVDDLLTGANEIEEATYIAQTVANILGSAGFELRKWLSNESRIVDSLNITSSTTEANIMQIGNGEKCKTLGLAWSANWQW
;
A
#
# COMPACT_ATOMS: atom_id res chain seq x y z
N MET A 1 17.95 12.43 -7.63
CA MET A 1 17.95 11.17 -8.41
C MET A 1 18.18 9.93 -7.54
N HIS A 2 19.38 9.71 -6.97
CA HIS A 2 19.70 8.47 -6.24
C HIS A 2 18.84 8.16 -5.01
N GLU A 3 18.37 9.15 -4.26
CA GLU A 3 17.43 8.91 -3.15
C GLU A 3 16.02 8.52 -3.66
N TYR A 4 15.58 9.08 -4.79
CA TYR A 4 14.30 8.74 -5.43
C TYR A 4 14.36 7.35 -6.09
N GLU A 5 15.46 6.99 -6.73
CA GLU A 5 15.69 5.67 -7.31
C GLU A 5 15.89 4.59 -6.23
N SER A 6 16.70 4.87 -5.20
CA SER A 6 16.93 3.93 -4.09
C SER A 6 15.70 3.68 -3.23
N LEU A 7 14.81 4.67 -3.10
CA LEU A 7 13.51 4.51 -2.45
C LEU A 7 12.47 3.87 -3.40
N GLY A 8 12.79 3.68 -4.68
CA GLY A 8 11.91 3.16 -5.74
C GLY A 8 10.73 4.08 -6.07
N HIS A 9 10.93 5.39 -5.93
CA HIS A 9 9.98 6.45 -6.34
C HIS A 9 10.17 6.85 -7.81
N MET A 10 11.30 6.50 -8.44
CA MET A 10 11.67 6.85 -9.80
C MET A 10 12.55 5.75 -10.42
N THR A 11 12.51 5.59 -11.73
CA THR A 11 13.50 4.83 -12.51
C THR A 11 13.66 5.53 -13.86
N GLU A 12 14.89 5.68 -14.34
CA GLU A 12 15.14 5.96 -15.76
C GLU A 12 14.54 4.86 -16.65
N ILE A 13 14.34 5.13 -17.94
CA ILE A 13 13.69 4.23 -18.91
C ILE A 13 14.39 2.84 -19.01
N ASN A 14 15.63 2.72 -18.50
CA ASN A 14 16.38 1.46 -18.41
C ASN A 14 16.47 0.89 -16.98
N GLY A 15 15.75 1.45 -16.01
CA GLY A 15 15.73 1.08 -14.60
C GLY A 15 14.48 0.27 -14.23
N THR A 16 14.71 -0.76 -13.42
CA THR A 16 13.95 -2.00 -13.22
C THR A 16 12.52 -1.92 -12.65
N LEU A 17 11.87 -0.75 -12.57
CA LEU A 17 10.55 -0.59 -11.90
C LEU A 17 9.44 0.07 -12.73
N GLY A 18 9.74 0.82 -13.80
CA GLY A 18 8.73 1.34 -14.74
C GLY A 18 7.64 2.25 -14.13
N HIS A 19 7.86 2.85 -12.96
CA HIS A 19 6.84 3.63 -12.24
C HIS A 19 6.61 5.04 -12.78
N MET A 20 7.52 5.56 -13.61
CA MET A 20 7.35 6.83 -14.30
C MET A 20 8.08 6.83 -15.64
N THR A 21 7.67 7.73 -16.53
CA THR A 21 8.25 7.88 -17.87
C THR A 21 8.61 9.36 -18.10
N GLU A 22 9.84 9.64 -18.53
CA GLU A 22 10.22 10.99 -18.99
C GLU A 22 9.55 11.24 -20.35
N ILE A 23 8.89 12.40 -20.50
CA ILE A 23 8.27 12.79 -21.75
C ILE A 23 9.05 13.92 -22.43
N ASN A 24 9.37 13.73 -23.71
CA ASN A 24 10.06 14.71 -24.53
C ASN A 24 9.05 15.58 -25.26
N GLY A 25 8.86 16.81 -24.77
CA GLY A 25 7.93 17.79 -25.34
C GLY A 25 6.58 17.85 -24.61
N THR A 26 5.93 19.01 -24.72
CA THR A 26 4.54 19.20 -24.30
C THR A 26 3.67 18.92 -25.51
N ASP A 27 2.96 17.78 -25.51
CA ASP A 27 1.86 17.59 -26.46
C ASP A 27 0.78 18.62 -26.13
N ASP A 28 0.86 19.78 -26.78
CA ASP A 28 0.12 21.00 -26.44
C ASP A 28 -1.39 20.87 -26.74
N GLU A 29 -1.78 19.83 -27.47
CA GLU A 29 -3.16 19.59 -27.90
C GLU A 29 -3.96 18.67 -26.96
N SER A 30 -3.32 18.14 -25.91
CA SER A 30 -3.89 17.08 -25.07
C SER A 30 -4.09 17.53 -23.61
N ILE A 31 -5.29 17.33 -23.05
CA ILE A 31 -5.61 17.69 -21.65
C ILE A 31 -4.61 17.01 -20.70
N SER A 32 -3.89 17.82 -19.93
CA SER A 32 -2.88 17.34 -18.97
C SER A 32 -2.97 18.08 -17.64
N TYR A 33 -2.47 17.44 -16.59
CA TYR A 33 -2.44 18.00 -15.23
C TYR A 33 -1.06 17.81 -14.63
N TYR A 34 -0.45 18.94 -14.23
CA TYR A 34 0.84 18.98 -13.55
C TYR A 34 0.61 19.04 -12.05
N MET A 35 0.93 17.95 -11.38
CA MET A 35 0.73 17.78 -9.95
C MET A 35 1.92 18.38 -9.19
N PRO A 36 1.70 19.41 -8.34
CA PRO A 36 2.72 19.86 -7.42
C PRO A 36 3.14 18.73 -6.50
N HIS A 37 4.43 18.70 -6.15
CA HIS A 37 4.95 17.73 -5.21
C HIS A 37 6.06 18.34 -4.36
N HIS A 38 6.26 17.77 -3.17
CA HIS A 38 7.35 18.15 -2.28
C HIS A 38 7.81 16.95 -1.44
N GLY A 39 9.06 17.02 -0.97
CA GLY A 39 9.63 16.04 -0.07
C GLY A 39 9.34 16.38 1.40
N VAL A 40 8.90 15.39 2.17
CA VAL A 40 8.73 15.44 3.63
C VAL A 40 9.71 14.47 4.26
N LEU A 41 10.60 14.99 5.11
CA LEU A 41 11.53 14.21 5.91
C LEU A 41 10.87 13.84 7.25
N LYS A 42 10.97 12.57 7.64
CA LYS A 42 10.48 12.11 8.95
C LYS A 42 11.68 11.76 9.83
N GLU A 43 12.01 12.66 10.75
CA GLU A 43 13.24 12.62 11.56
C GLU A 43 13.27 11.50 12.63
N GLN A 44 12.13 10.82 12.88
CA GLN A 44 11.97 9.89 14.02
C GLN A 44 12.17 8.39 13.70
N ARG A 45 12.90 8.02 12.64
CA ARG A 45 13.28 6.62 12.37
C ARG A 45 14.77 6.50 12.09
N VAL A 46 15.35 5.36 12.46
CA VAL A 46 16.78 4.99 12.28
C VAL A 46 17.25 5.18 10.83
N THR A 47 16.34 5.15 9.86
CA THR A 47 16.54 5.64 8.50
C THR A 47 15.60 6.82 8.24
N THR A 48 16.16 8.00 7.96
CA THR A 48 15.40 9.21 7.60
C THR A 48 14.75 9.00 6.24
N LYS A 49 13.59 8.34 6.19
CA LYS A 49 12.93 8.01 4.92
C LYS A 49 12.24 9.25 4.39
N LEU A 50 12.81 9.89 3.36
CA LEU A 50 12.14 10.90 2.55
C LEU A 50 10.85 10.32 1.97
N ARG A 51 9.74 11.05 2.14
CA ARG A 51 8.47 10.75 1.48
C ARG A 51 8.14 11.90 0.56
N VAL A 52 7.86 11.59 -0.70
CA VAL A 52 7.25 12.58 -1.59
C VAL A 52 5.80 12.76 -1.13
N VAL A 53 5.22 13.92 -1.37
CA VAL A 53 3.80 14.19 -1.24
C VAL A 53 3.37 14.84 -2.54
N PHE A 54 2.36 14.26 -3.18
CA PHE A 54 1.78 14.79 -4.40
C PHE A 54 0.44 15.45 -4.08
N ASP A 55 0.21 16.65 -4.60
CA ASP A 55 -1.01 17.42 -4.37
C ASP A 55 -1.90 17.44 -5.62
N ALA A 56 -2.84 16.49 -5.70
CA ALA A 56 -3.84 16.45 -6.75
C ALA A 56 -5.05 17.38 -6.50
N SER A 57 -5.01 18.18 -5.41
CA SER A 57 -6.08 19.12 -5.02
C SER A 57 -5.77 20.56 -5.42
N THR A 58 -4.56 20.85 -5.91
CA THR A 58 -4.21 22.18 -6.42
C THR A 58 -5.03 22.50 -7.68
N PRO A 59 -5.81 23.59 -7.70
CA PRO A 59 -6.55 24.01 -8.89
C PRO A 59 -5.63 24.45 -10.03
N THR A 60 -6.04 24.15 -11.26
CA THR A 60 -5.41 24.69 -12.47
C THR A 60 -5.94 26.10 -12.79
N SER A 61 -5.46 26.69 -13.89
CA SER A 61 -6.02 27.94 -14.45
C SER A 61 -7.52 27.87 -14.76
N THR A 62 -8.09 26.67 -14.88
CA THR A 62 -9.54 26.46 -15.06
C THR A 62 -10.34 26.56 -13.75
N GLY A 63 -9.68 26.66 -12.59
CA GLY A 63 -10.31 26.65 -11.27
C GLY A 63 -10.61 25.25 -10.72
N PHE A 64 -10.34 24.19 -11.48
CA PHE A 64 -10.53 22.80 -11.05
C PHE A 64 -9.19 22.10 -10.84
N SER A 65 -9.15 21.24 -9.81
CA SER A 65 -8.06 20.28 -9.55
C SER A 65 -8.39 18.90 -10.12
N LEU A 66 -7.39 18.00 -10.18
CA LEU A 66 -7.61 16.61 -10.58
C LEU A 66 -8.62 15.91 -9.66
N ASN A 67 -8.54 16.18 -8.36
CA ASN A 67 -9.46 15.59 -7.38
C ASN A 67 -10.91 16.08 -7.53
N ASN A 68 -11.15 17.25 -8.14
CA ASN A 68 -12.51 17.71 -8.41
C ASN A 68 -13.19 16.95 -9.55
N ILE A 69 -12.41 16.40 -10.48
CA ILE A 69 -12.92 15.78 -11.72
C ILE A 69 -12.90 14.25 -11.67
N GLN A 70 -12.16 13.65 -10.73
CA GLN A 70 -12.07 12.20 -10.59
C GLN A 70 -13.35 11.58 -10.03
N CYS A 71 -13.75 10.45 -10.61
CA CYS A 71 -14.74 9.56 -10.00
C CYS A 71 -14.06 8.76 -8.88
N VAL A 72 -14.39 9.09 -7.62
CA VAL A 72 -13.80 8.47 -6.43
C VAL A 72 -14.09 6.97 -6.33
N GLY A 73 -15.27 6.54 -6.77
CA GLY A 73 -15.76 5.16 -6.58
C GLY A 73 -16.37 4.95 -5.18
N PRO A 74 -17.17 3.88 -5.00
CA PRO A 74 -17.80 3.56 -3.72
C PRO A 74 -16.77 3.01 -2.71
N ILE A 75 -17.12 3.05 -1.43
CA ILE A 75 -16.35 2.34 -0.40
C ILE A 75 -16.61 0.83 -0.57
N VAL A 76 -15.55 0.05 -0.78
CA VAL A 76 -15.64 -1.40 -1.00
C VAL A 76 -15.12 -2.25 0.17
N GLN A 77 -14.52 -1.62 1.17
CA GLN A 77 -14.00 -2.29 2.37
C GLN A 77 -15.02 -2.18 3.50
N ASP A 78 -14.98 -3.17 4.40
CA ASP A 78 -15.69 -3.09 5.67
C ASP A 78 -15.16 -1.95 6.53
N ASP A 79 -16.01 -1.47 7.44
CA ASP A 79 -15.57 -0.46 8.39
C ASP A 79 -14.52 -1.03 9.34
N LEU A 80 -13.67 -0.13 9.85
CA LEU A 80 -12.56 -0.50 10.70
C LEU A 80 -13.00 -1.23 11.99
N MET A 81 -14.17 -0.90 12.56
CA MET A 81 -14.64 -1.57 13.77
C MET A 81 -14.98 -3.03 13.48
N SER A 82 -15.65 -3.31 12.36
CA SER A 82 -15.95 -4.68 11.92
C SER A 82 -14.69 -5.51 11.72
N ILE A 83 -13.67 -4.95 11.06
CA ILE A 83 -12.36 -5.62 10.85
C ILE A 83 -11.70 -5.91 12.19
N ILE A 84 -11.62 -4.92 13.09
CA ILE A 84 -11.05 -5.10 14.41
C ILE A 84 -11.83 -6.18 15.17
N LEU A 85 -13.16 -6.13 15.21
CA LEU A 85 -13.96 -7.11 15.95
C LEU A 85 -13.71 -8.53 15.47
N ARG A 86 -13.64 -8.78 14.16
CA ARG A 86 -13.25 -10.10 13.62
C ARG A 86 -11.84 -10.48 14.05
N PHE A 87 -10.87 -9.59 13.88
CA PHE A 87 -9.51 -9.83 14.33
C PHE A 87 -9.44 -10.24 15.81
N ARG A 88 -10.27 -9.63 16.68
CA ARG A 88 -10.34 -9.90 18.12
C ARG A 88 -10.89 -11.29 18.49
N ILE A 89 -11.65 -11.97 17.61
CA ILE A 89 -12.26 -13.26 17.97
C ILE A 89 -11.29 -14.44 17.82
N HIS A 90 -10.19 -14.26 17.08
CA HIS A 90 -9.26 -15.34 16.77
C HIS A 90 -8.32 -15.63 17.95
N ARG A 91 -8.08 -16.92 18.19
CA ARG A 91 -7.07 -17.37 19.17
C ARG A 91 -5.65 -17.06 18.70
N PHE A 92 -5.38 -17.27 17.40
CA PHE A 92 -4.10 -16.98 16.76
C PHE A 92 -4.32 -15.88 15.73
N VAL A 93 -3.64 -14.76 15.90
CA VAL A 93 -3.86 -13.56 15.10
C VAL A 93 -2.65 -13.28 14.21
N ILE A 94 -2.90 -12.71 13.04
CA ILE A 94 -1.90 -12.41 12.03
C ILE A 94 -2.12 -11.00 11.51
N SER A 95 -1.05 -10.22 11.43
CA SER A 95 -1.04 -8.91 10.81
C SER A 95 0.12 -8.78 9.82
N ALA A 96 -0.11 -8.10 8.69
CA ALA A 96 0.90 -7.82 7.69
C ALA A 96 0.52 -6.57 6.87
N ASP A 97 1.50 -5.95 6.22
CA ASP A 97 1.30 -4.73 5.43
C ASP A 97 1.63 -5.01 3.95
N VAL A 98 0.80 -4.52 3.02
CA VAL A 98 1.08 -4.57 1.57
C VAL A 98 2.15 -3.53 1.20
N THR A 99 3.26 -3.99 0.66
CA THR A 99 4.41 -3.14 0.36
C THR A 99 4.12 -2.21 -0.82
N LYS A 100 4.08 -0.91 -0.54
CA LYS A 100 3.90 0.14 -1.57
C LYS A 100 2.65 -0.13 -2.44
N MET A 101 1.53 -0.54 -1.82
CA MET A 101 0.29 -0.99 -2.48
C MET A 101 -0.08 -0.21 -3.75
N TYR A 102 -0.18 1.12 -3.68
CA TYR A 102 -0.57 1.95 -4.82
C TYR A 102 0.38 1.84 -6.03
N ARG A 103 1.68 1.59 -5.79
CA ARG A 103 2.68 1.47 -6.86
C ARG A 103 2.65 0.14 -7.61
N GLN A 104 1.89 -0.82 -7.12
CA GLN A 104 1.72 -2.11 -7.80
C GLN A 104 0.64 -2.03 -8.89
N ILE A 105 -0.04 -0.88 -9.01
CA ILE A 105 -1.19 -0.71 -9.90
C ILE A 105 -0.85 0.31 -10.96
N LEU A 106 -0.82 -0.14 -12.22
CA LEU A 106 -0.62 0.74 -13.37
C LEU A 106 -1.88 1.56 -13.66
N VAL A 107 -1.67 2.83 -13.98
CA VAL A 107 -2.69 3.70 -14.57
C VAL A 107 -2.72 3.47 -16.08
N ALA A 108 -3.94 3.47 -16.64
CA ALA A 108 -4.17 3.39 -18.07
C ALA A 108 -3.35 4.45 -18.80
N GLU A 109 -2.72 4.09 -19.91
CA GLU A 109 -1.68 4.92 -20.56
C GLU A 109 -2.23 6.30 -20.95
N GLU A 110 -3.48 6.34 -21.39
CA GLU A 110 -4.17 7.56 -21.84
C GLU A 110 -4.49 8.53 -20.70
N GLN A 111 -4.45 8.04 -19.45
CA GLN A 111 -4.71 8.82 -18.23
C GLN A 111 -3.42 9.28 -17.53
N ARG A 112 -2.25 8.74 -17.89
CA ARG A 112 -0.97 9.09 -17.23
C ARG A 112 -0.60 10.57 -17.39
N ARG A 113 -1.03 11.22 -18.48
CA ARG A 113 -0.90 12.68 -18.70
C ARG A 113 -1.59 13.55 -17.65
N LEU A 114 -2.52 12.99 -16.88
CA LEU A 114 -3.17 13.67 -15.75
C LEU A 114 -2.37 13.54 -14.45
N GLN A 115 -1.27 12.80 -14.46
CA GLN A 115 -0.35 12.62 -13.33
C GLN A 115 1.06 13.09 -13.71
N ARG A 116 1.19 14.26 -14.37
CA ARG A 116 2.49 14.82 -14.73
C ARG A 116 3.15 15.49 -13.55
N ILE A 117 4.47 15.42 -13.48
CA ILE A 117 5.28 16.16 -12.52
C ILE A 117 6.44 16.86 -13.24
N LEU A 118 6.90 17.96 -12.65
CA LEU A 118 8.11 18.65 -13.05
C LEU A 118 9.26 18.27 -12.11
N TRP A 119 10.42 17.95 -12.65
CA TRP A 119 11.60 17.58 -11.87
C TRP A 119 12.90 18.08 -12.50
N ARG A 120 13.88 18.39 -11.66
CA ARG A 120 15.30 18.59 -11.98
C ARG A 120 16.12 18.22 -10.75
N ASP A 121 17.32 17.67 -10.91
CA ASP A 121 18.17 17.34 -9.77
C ASP A 121 18.90 18.57 -9.24
N GLU A 122 19.38 19.41 -10.16
CA GLU A 122 20.12 20.63 -9.82
C GLU A 122 19.39 21.88 -10.30
N PRO A 123 19.45 23.00 -9.55
CA PRO A 123 18.83 24.26 -9.98
C PRO A 123 19.31 24.80 -11.33
N THR A 124 20.52 24.41 -11.75
CA THR A 124 21.15 24.78 -13.03
C THR A 124 20.67 23.91 -14.20
N GLN A 125 20.07 22.75 -13.93
CA GLN A 125 19.56 21.86 -14.96
C GLN A 125 18.21 22.36 -15.49
N LYS A 126 17.95 22.02 -16.76
CA LYS A 126 16.65 22.21 -17.38
C LYS A 126 15.62 21.34 -16.66
N VAL A 127 14.45 21.94 -16.36
CA VAL A 127 13.31 21.20 -15.80
C VAL A 127 12.81 20.19 -16.84
N LYS A 128 12.65 18.96 -16.40
CA LYS A 128 12.09 17.83 -17.16
C LYS A 128 10.66 17.55 -16.72
N THR A 129 9.89 16.91 -17.60
CA THR A 129 8.53 16.46 -17.30
C THR A 129 8.48 14.94 -17.25
N TYR A 130 7.79 14.41 -16.24
CA TYR A 130 7.58 12.99 -16.05
C TYR A 130 6.10 12.69 -15.91
N GLU A 131 5.67 11.53 -16.40
CA GLU A 131 4.35 10.96 -16.15
C GLU A 131 4.46 9.84 -15.12
N LEU A 132 3.62 9.88 -14.09
CA LEU A 132 3.52 8.79 -13.11
C LEU A 132 2.67 7.66 -13.69
N ASN A 133 3.27 6.47 -13.84
CA ASN A 133 2.64 5.32 -14.48
C ASN A 133 1.74 4.52 -13.54
N THR A 134 1.80 4.77 -12.23
CA THR A 134 1.09 4.01 -11.21
C THR A 134 0.10 4.87 -10.43
N VAL A 135 -0.83 4.22 -9.73
CA VAL A 135 -1.77 4.92 -8.86
C VAL A 135 -0.98 5.73 -7.83
N THR A 136 -1.27 7.02 -7.76
CA THR A 136 -0.56 7.95 -6.89
C THR A 136 -1.44 8.32 -5.70
N TYR A 137 -0.91 8.13 -4.49
CA TYR A 137 -1.57 8.58 -3.26
C TYR A 137 -1.74 10.10 -3.29
N GLY A 138 -2.85 10.60 -2.72
CA GLY A 138 -3.25 12.00 -2.82
C GLY A 138 -4.26 12.27 -3.94
N THR A 139 -4.43 11.34 -4.88
CA THR A 139 -5.55 11.37 -5.83
C THR A 139 -6.83 10.83 -5.19
N ALA A 140 -7.98 11.41 -5.53
CA ALA A 140 -9.26 11.14 -4.88
C ALA A 140 -9.73 9.69 -5.08
N SER A 141 -9.45 9.09 -6.24
CA SER A 141 -9.83 7.71 -6.56
C SER A 141 -8.81 6.64 -6.10
N ALA A 142 -7.65 7.04 -5.57
CA ALA A 142 -6.55 6.12 -5.24
C ALA A 142 -6.99 4.97 -4.33
N SER A 143 -7.72 5.30 -3.25
CA SER A 143 -8.17 4.31 -2.27
C SER A 143 -9.11 3.27 -2.88
N TYR A 144 -10.07 3.71 -3.69
CA TYR A 144 -10.97 2.79 -4.38
C TYR A 144 -10.22 1.90 -5.36
N LEU A 145 -9.36 2.49 -6.21
CA LEU A 145 -8.59 1.73 -7.19
C LEU A 145 -7.74 0.63 -6.52
N ALA A 146 -7.04 0.98 -5.44
CA ALA A 146 -6.19 0.03 -4.74
C ALA A 146 -6.96 -1.09 -4.06
N THR A 147 -8.02 -0.75 -3.33
CA THR A 147 -8.82 -1.73 -2.59
C THR A 147 -9.66 -2.60 -3.53
N ARG A 148 -10.11 -2.05 -4.66
CA ARG A 148 -10.83 -2.80 -5.69
C ARG A 148 -9.94 -3.87 -6.35
N CYS A 149 -8.63 -3.64 -6.49
CA CYS A 149 -7.69 -4.66 -6.97
C CYS A 149 -7.58 -5.82 -5.99
N ILE A 150 -7.41 -5.57 -4.68
CA ILE A 150 -7.40 -6.63 -3.66
C ILE A 150 -8.73 -7.40 -3.67
N ARG A 151 -9.85 -6.68 -3.76
CA ARG A 151 -11.18 -7.31 -3.87
C ARG A 151 -11.33 -8.15 -5.13
N GLN A 152 -10.71 -7.77 -6.25
CA GLN A 152 -10.73 -8.59 -7.46
C GLN A 152 -10.01 -9.92 -7.22
N LEU A 153 -8.85 -9.91 -6.56
CA LEU A 153 -8.13 -11.14 -6.22
C LEU A 153 -8.95 -12.07 -5.32
N ALA A 154 -9.71 -11.51 -4.38
CA ALA A 154 -10.65 -12.29 -3.58
C ALA A 154 -11.72 -12.97 -4.44
N LEU A 155 -12.29 -12.26 -5.42
CA LEU A 155 -13.29 -12.81 -6.32
C LEU A 155 -12.71 -13.90 -7.23
N ASP A 156 -11.51 -13.67 -7.75
CA ASP A 156 -10.84 -14.59 -8.69
C ASP A 156 -10.46 -15.93 -8.03
N CYS A 157 -10.13 -15.93 -6.74
CA CYS A 157 -9.79 -17.16 -5.99
C CYS A 157 -10.99 -17.80 -5.27
N LYS A 158 -12.20 -17.23 -5.38
CA LYS A 158 -13.37 -17.61 -4.59
C LYS A 158 -13.81 -19.06 -4.79
N GLU A 159 -13.76 -19.55 -6.02
CA GLU A 159 -14.21 -20.91 -6.33
C GLU A 159 -13.24 -21.97 -5.81
N GLN A 160 -11.93 -21.71 -5.89
CA GLN A 160 -10.91 -22.67 -5.47
C GLN A 160 -10.62 -22.59 -3.97
N LEU A 161 -10.69 -21.38 -3.39
CA LEU A 161 -10.25 -21.08 -2.02
C LEU A 161 -11.26 -20.19 -1.30
N PRO A 162 -12.51 -20.65 -1.07
CA PRO A 162 -13.59 -19.81 -0.54
C PRO A 162 -13.29 -19.20 0.83
N MET A 163 -12.56 -19.93 1.69
CA MET A 163 -12.15 -19.43 3.01
C MET A 163 -11.13 -18.28 2.88
N VAL A 164 -10.09 -18.45 2.06
CA VAL A 164 -9.05 -17.44 1.85
C VAL A 164 -9.59 -16.22 1.10
N SER A 165 -10.47 -16.44 0.13
CA SER A 165 -11.21 -15.40 -0.57
C SER A 165 -11.95 -14.49 0.41
N LYS A 166 -12.62 -15.08 1.41
CA LYS A 166 -13.32 -14.32 2.45
C LYS A 166 -12.36 -13.49 3.31
N VAL A 167 -11.19 -14.03 3.67
CA VAL A 167 -10.14 -13.29 4.38
C VAL A 167 -9.67 -12.08 3.55
N ILE A 168 -9.34 -12.28 2.27
CA ILE A 168 -8.89 -11.19 1.39
C ILE A 168 -9.99 -10.12 1.20
N GLU A 169 -11.26 -10.52 1.16
CA GLU A 169 -12.38 -9.59 1.02
C GLU A 169 -12.65 -8.79 2.30
N GLN A 170 -12.51 -9.39 3.49
CA GLN A 170 -13.03 -8.84 4.74
C GLN A 170 -11.96 -8.33 5.70
N ASP A 171 -10.73 -8.82 5.63
CA ASP A 171 -9.74 -8.60 6.69
C ASP A 171 -8.67 -7.57 6.32
N PHE A 172 -8.81 -6.89 5.17
CA PHE A 172 -7.97 -5.77 4.77
C PHE A 172 -8.56 -4.43 5.16
N TYR A 173 -7.78 -3.61 5.87
CA TYR A 173 -7.99 -2.18 6.01
C TYR A 173 -6.94 -1.43 5.18
N VAL A 174 -7.34 -0.93 4.00
CA VAL A 174 -6.43 -0.40 2.97
C VAL A 174 -5.27 -1.37 2.69
N ASP A 175 -4.05 -1.08 3.15
CA ASP A 175 -2.83 -1.87 2.99
C ASP A 175 -2.55 -2.85 4.14
N ASP A 176 -3.29 -2.76 5.25
CA ASP A 176 -3.08 -3.60 6.43
C ASP A 176 -4.01 -4.83 6.42
N LEU A 177 -3.42 -6.02 6.48
CA LEU A 177 -4.11 -7.29 6.73
C LEU A 177 -4.23 -7.52 8.24
N LEU A 178 -5.44 -7.83 8.71
CA LEU A 178 -5.76 -8.17 10.10
C LEU A 178 -6.67 -9.40 10.15
N THR A 179 -6.08 -10.58 10.24
CA THR A 179 -6.80 -11.86 10.19
C THR A 179 -6.36 -12.80 11.31
N GLY A 180 -6.89 -14.02 11.33
CA GLY A 180 -6.48 -15.04 12.27
C GLY A 180 -7.28 -16.33 12.12
N ALA A 181 -7.01 -17.27 13.02
CA ALA A 181 -7.74 -18.54 13.12
C ALA A 181 -7.74 -19.07 14.56
N ASN A 182 -8.44 -20.17 14.78
CA ASN A 182 -8.48 -20.83 16.10
C ASN A 182 -7.44 -21.94 16.25
N GLU A 183 -6.86 -22.40 15.14
CA GLU A 183 -5.80 -23.39 15.07
C GLU A 183 -4.55 -22.80 14.39
N ILE A 184 -3.37 -23.24 14.80
CA ILE A 184 -2.08 -22.69 14.32
C ILE A 184 -1.87 -23.07 12.86
N GLU A 185 -2.23 -24.29 12.51
CA GLU A 185 -2.14 -24.87 11.17
C GLU A 185 -3.03 -24.09 10.19
N GLU A 186 -4.25 -23.77 10.60
CA GLU A 186 -5.19 -22.95 9.81
C GLU A 186 -4.67 -21.52 9.63
N ALA A 187 -4.20 -20.88 10.70
CA ALA A 187 -3.65 -19.53 10.65
C ALA A 187 -2.42 -19.47 9.72
N THR A 188 -1.54 -20.47 9.82
CA THR A 188 -0.35 -20.62 8.96
C THR A 188 -0.74 -20.79 7.50
N TYR A 189 -1.71 -21.66 7.22
CA TYR A 189 -2.23 -21.88 5.87
C TYR A 189 -2.83 -20.60 5.27
N ILE A 190 -3.62 -19.85 6.04
CA ILE A 190 -4.18 -18.56 5.62
C ILE A 190 -3.04 -17.60 5.24
N ALA A 191 -2.06 -17.41 6.12
CA ALA A 191 -0.97 -16.46 5.88
C ALA A 191 -0.18 -16.81 4.61
N GLN A 192 0.23 -18.06 4.45
CA GLN A 192 0.98 -18.50 3.27
C GLN A 192 0.15 -18.37 1.99
N THR A 193 -1.14 -18.73 2.03
CA THR A 193 -2.00 -18.71 0.84
C THR A 193 -2.33 -17.28 0.43
N VAL A 194 -2.64 -16.40 1.39
CA VAL A 194 -2.85 -14.96 1.12
C VAL A 194 -1.58 -14.34 0.55
N ALA A 195 -0.41 -14.62 1.14
CA ALA A 195 0.87 -14.13 0.63
C ALA A 195 1.13 -14.54 -0.83
N ASN A 196 0.83 -15.79 -1.17
CA ASN A 196 1.00 -16.31 -2.52
C ASN A 196 0.02 -15.67 -3.52
N ILE A 197 -1.26 -15.53 -3.15
CA ILE A 197 -2.28 -14.92 -4.03
C ILE A 197 -1.93 -13.46 -4.31
N LEU A 198 -1.69 -12.67 -3.26
CA LEU A 198 -1.37 -11.25 -3.41
C LEU A 198 -0.01 -11.06 -4.11
N GLY A 199 0.99 -11.89 -3.76
CA GLY A 199 2.30 -11.89 -4.42
C GLY A 199 2.23 -12.17 -5.92
N SER A 200 1.32 -13.04 -6.37
CA SER A 200 1.12 -13.33 -7.80
C SER A 200 0.65 -12.12 -8.61
N ALA A 201 0.05 -11.13 -7.94
CA ALA A 201 -0.43 -9.87 -8.51
C ALA A 201 0.49 -8.67 -8.16
N GLY A 202 1.69 -8.91 -7.61
CA GLY A 202 2.64 -7.87 -7.24
C GLY A 202 2.40 -7.22 -5.86
N PHE A 203 1.36 -7.63 -5.13
CA PHE A 203 1.07 -7.14 -3.78
C PHE A 203 1.88 -7.91 -2.72
N GLU A 204 3.17 -7.63 -2.61
CA GLU A 204 4.04 -8.29 -1.63
C GLU A 204 3.71 -7.88 -0.18
N LEU A 205 3.33 -8.85 0.66
CA LEU A 205 3.07 -8.65 2.08
C LEU A 205 4.36 -8.72 2.92
N ARG A 206 4.54 -7.76 3.83
CA ARG A 206 5.70 -7.65 4.72
C ARG A 206 5.28 -7.33 6.15
N LYS A 207 6.28 -7.29 7.06
CA LYS A 207 6.11 -7.02 8.50
C LYS A 207 5.07 -7.94 9.14
N TRP A 208 5.22 -9.23 8.87
CA TRP A 208 4.36 -10.24 9.46
C TRP A 208 4.50 -10.25 10.98
N LEU A 209 3.36 -10.14 11.65
CA LEU A 209 3.23 -10.14 13.10
C LEU A 209 2.23 -11.22 13.49
N SER A 210 2.53 -11.93 14.57
CA SER A 210 1.63 -12.91 15.17
C SER A 210 1.81 -12.97 16.68
N ASN A 211 0.79 -13.47 17.39
CA ASN A 211 0.92 -13.85 18.80
C ASN A 211 1.53 -15.25 18.99
N GLU A 212 1.81 -15.98 17.91
CA GLU A 212 2.47 -17.28 17.90
C GLU A 212 3.62 -17.27 16.88
N SER A 213 4.86 -17.49 17.35
CA SER A 213 6.06 -17.35 16.53
C SER A 213 6.13 -18.38 15.41
N ARG A 214 5.63 -19.60 15.65
CA ARG A 214 5.61 -20.69 14.65
C ARG A 214 4.95 -20.27 13.33
N ILE A 215 3.94 -19.41 13.40
CA ILE A 215 3.24 -18.88 12.23
C ILE A 215 4.19 -17.99 11.41
N VAL A 216 4.91 -17.08 12.06
CA VAL A 216 5.84 -16.17 11.35
C VAL A 216 7.05 -16.93 10.82
N ASP A 217 7.58 -17.86 11.61
CA ASP A 217 8.73 -18.69 11.22
C ASP A 217 8.42 -19.52 9.97
N SER A 218 7.18 -20.00 9.84
CA SER A 218 6.72 -20.79 8.69
C SER A 218 6.66 -20.01 7.37
N LEU A 219 6.64 -18.67 7.42
CA LEU A 219 6.52 -17.85 6.22
C LEU A 219 7.85 -17.77 5.44
N ASN A 220 8.98 -18.19 6.02
CA ASN A 220 10.31 -18.22 5.37
C ASN A 220 10.66 -16.94 4.60
N ILE A 221 10.15 -15.78 5.04
CA ILE A 221 10.35 -14.51 4.34
C ILE A 221 11.75 -14.01 4.71
N THR A 222 12.67 -14.14 3.76
CA THR A 222 14.01 -13.54 3.75
C THR A 222 13.91 -12.02 3.79
N SER A 223 13.63 -11.45 4.96
CA SER A 223 13.78 -10.02 5.26
C SER A 223 13.87 -9.86 6.77
N SER A 224 15.10 -9.67 7.22
CA SER A 224 15.55 -9.23 8.55
C SER A 224 14.50 -8.51 9.41
N THR A 225 14.21 -9.07 10.60
CA THR A 225 14.43 -8.45 11.94
C THR A 225 13.90 -9.43 12.99
N THR A 226 14.77 -10.30 13.50
CA THR A 226 14.43 -11.49 14.32
C THR A 226 13.87 -11.20 15.72
N GLU A 227 13.74 -9.94 16.13
CA GLU A 227 13.25 -9.56 17.47
C GLU A 227 11.96 -8.71 17.45
N ALA A 228 11.45 -8.30 16.27
CA ALA A 228 10.31 -7.38 16.14
C ALA A 228 9.01 -8.05 15.67
N ASN A 229 9.01 -9.37 15.42
CA ASN A 229 7.93 -10.07 14.73
C ASN A 229 6.87 -10.70 15.65
N ILE A 230 7.07 -10.62 16.97
CA ILE A 230 6.08 -11.09 17.95
C ILE A 230 5.18 -9.91 18.32
N MET A 231 3.89 -10.04 18.02
CA MET A 231 2.88 -9.11 18.47
C MET A 231 2.70 -9.31 19.98
N GLN A 232 3.33 -8.45 20.80
CA GLN A 232 3.10 -8.48 22.24
C GLN A 232 1.68 -7.99 22.55
N ILE A 233 0.79 -8.95 22.72
CA ILE A 233 -0.59 -8.74 23.14
C ILE A 233 -0.60 -8.66 24.67
N GLY A 234 -0.99 -7.51 25.25
CA GLY A 234 -1.26 -7.42 26.69
C GLY A 234 -0.23 -6.69 27.57
N ASN A 235 0.97 -6.37 27.08
CA ASN A 235 2.00 -5.70 27.89
C ASN A 235 2.37 -4.33 27.33
N GLY A 236 1.53 -3.33 27.59
CA GLY A 236 1.91 -1.93 27.79
C GLY A 236 2.47 -1.12 26.62
N GLU A 237 3.43 -1.61 25.83
CA GLU A 237 4.11 -0.89 24.74
C GLU A 237 5.00 -1.90 23.99
N LYS A 238 4.79 -2.15 22.69
CA LYS A 238 5.71 -1.65 21.63
C LYS A 238 5.20 -1.84 20.19
N CYS A 239 4.01 -2.42 19.97
CA CYS A 239 3.46 -2.60 18.62
C CYS A 239 2.12 -1.86 18.50
N LYS A 240 2.10 -0.78 17.71
CA LYS A 240 0.87 -0.07 17.35
C LYS A 240 0.36 -0.66 16.04
N THR A 241 -0.76 -1.36 16.09
CA THR A 241 -1.53 -1.72 14.90
C THR A 241 -2.66 -0.70 14.76
N LEU A 242 -2.69 0.03 13.65
CA LEU A 242 -3.67 1.09 13.40
C LEU A 242 -3.76 2.17 14.49
N GLY A 243 -2.67 2.40 15.22
CA GLY A 243 -2.61 3.39 16.31
C GLY A 243 -3.27 2.96 17.62
N LEU A 244 -3.78 1.74 17.72
CA LEU A 244 -4.40 1.19 18.94
C LEU A 244 -3.41 0.27 19.69
N ALA A 245 -3.35 0.45 21.02
CA ALA A 245 -2.63 -0.46 21.92
C ALA A 245 -3.60 -1.56 22.40
N TRP A 246 -3.12 -2.80 22.44
CA TRP A 246 -3.95 -3.97 22.69
C TRP A 246 -3.71 -4.59 24.07
N SER A 247 -4.78 -4.82 24.84
CA SER A 247 -4.77 -5.54 26.12
C SER A 247 -5.80 -6.67 26.13
N ALA A 248 -5.35 -7.90 26.44
CA ALA A 248 -6.20 -9.10 26.52
C ALA A 248 -6.35 -9.66 27.95
N ASN A 249 -5.91 -8.95 28.98
CA ASN A 249 -6.08 -9.41 30.36
C ASN A 249 -7.50 -9.13 30.85
N TRP A 250 -8.43 -10.03 30.51
CA TRP A 250 -9.71 -10.19 31.21
C TRP A 250 -9.61 -11.45 32.07
N GLN A 251 -9.26 -11.28 33.33
CA GLN A 251 -9.40 -12.32 34.36
C GLN A 251 -10.68 -12.04 35.14
N TRP A 252 -11.53 -13.05 35.30
CA TRP A 252 -12.44 -13.13 36.45
C TRP A 252 -11.66 -13.66 37.64
#